data_AF-A0A7S1SIG2-F1
#
_entry.id   AF-A0A7S1SIG2-F1
#
_cell.length_a   1.000
_cell.length_b   1.000
_cell.length_c   1.000
_cell.angle_alpha   90.00
_cell.angle_beta   90.00
_cell.angle_gamma   90.00
#
_symmetry.space_group_name_H-M   'P 1'
#
loop_
_entity.id
_entity.type
_entity.pdbx_description
1 polymer ?
#
loop_
_entity_poly.entity_id
_entity_poly.type
_entity_poly.pdbx_seq_one_letter_code
_entity_poly.pdbx_strand_id
1 'polypeptide(L)'
;ASSLHLLASIETDHPTCKDELSEIFLAFLKDESRAVQSHTVQHLGSLLSNFPRHCWDPALRYLPSLTVQDGQNCSNWRMRCFLSQQLSTVAASGDVTCVAEHLLPCALQLCRDPVAAVRKDAAQEVGDMLAALCKDENEIKANPDVIRPFTGQLCSLSKEANHISRQTFADICGVVLSSEGTLEE
;
A
#
# COMPACT_ATOMS: atom_id res chain seq x y z
N ALA A 1 -7.41 19.93 3.19
CA ALA A 1 -6.74 18.72 2.66
C ALA A 1 -5.74 19.04 1.54
N SER A 2 -6.08 19.85 0.54
CA SER A 2 -5.32 20.00 -0.72
C SER A 2 -3.83 20.38 -0.62
N SER A 3 -3.39 20.99 0.48
CA SER A 3 -2.01 21.43 0.68
C SER A 3 -1.27 20.69 1.80
N LEU A 4 -1.89 19.71 2.47
CA LEU A 4 -1.25 19.07 3.63
C LEU A 4 0.05 18.35 3.26
N HIS A 5 0.09 17.68 2.10
CA HIS A 5 1.31 17.03 1.61
C HIS A 5 2.43 18.04 1.33
N LEU A 6 2.08 19.25 0.88
CA LEU A 6 3.03 20.35 0.70
C LEU A 6 3.55 20.85 2.05
N LEU A 7 2.67 21.01 3.04
CA LEU A 7 3.06 21.43 4.39
C LEU A 7 3.94 20.39 5.09
N ALA A 8 3.64 19.10 4.93
CA ALA A 8 4.45 18.01 5.47
C ALA A 8 5.85 17.96 4.82
N SER A 9 5.97 18.37 3.56
CA SER A 9 7.24 18.44 2.84
C SER A 9 8.12 19.64 3.20
N ILE A 10 7.54 20.67 3.85
CA ILE A 10 8.34 21.79 4.37
C ILE A 10 9.17 21.21 5.52
N GLU A 11 10.50 21.33 5.42
CA GLU A 11 11.43 21.01 6.50
C GLU A 11 11.17 21.95 7.68
N THR A 12 10.16 21.64 8.48
CA THR A 12 10.08 22.17 9.83
C THR A 12 10.99 21.30 10.69
N ASP A 13 12.15 21.85 11.05
CA ASP A 13 13.12 21.23 11.99
C ASP A 13 12.54 20.97 13.40
N HIS A 14 11.27 21.34 13.63
CA HIS A 14 10.59 21.19 14.89
C HIS A 14 9.78 19.87 14.94
N PRO A 15 10.20 18.86 15.73
CA PRO A 15 9.55 17.55 15.78
C PRO A 15 8.06 17.63 16.17
N THR A 16 7.70 18.52 17.12
CA THR A 16 6.30 18.72 17.52
C THR A 16 5.37 19.12 16.37
N CYS A 17 5.89 19.85 15.37
CA CYS A 17 5.09 20.25 14.20
C CYS A 17 4.74 19.02 13.34
N LYS A 18 5.68 18.07 13.19
CA LYS A 18 5.44 16.84 12.43
C LYS A 18 4.48 15.91 13.15
N ASP A 19 4.55 15.84 14.48
CA ASP A 19 3.61 15.05 15.28
C ASP A 19 2.18 15.60 15.13
N GLU A 20 1.99 16.92 15.28
CA GLU A 20 0.68 17.57 15.08
C GLU A 20 0.15 17.39 13.64
N LEU A 21 1.01 17.52 12.63
CA LEU A 21 0.62 17.28 11.23
C LEU A 21 0.24 15.81 11.00
N SER A 22 0.87 14.86 11.68
CA SER A 22 0.52 13.44 11.60
C SER A 22 -0.86 13.15 12.21
N GLU A 23 -1.23 13.85 13.29
CA GLU A 23 -2.56 13.75 13.88
C GLU A 23 -3.64 14.32 12.94
N ILE A 24 -3.37 15.46 12.30
CA ILE A 24 -4.25 16.05 11.29
C ILE A 24 -4.40 15.11 10.08
N PHE A 25 -3.30 14.53 9.63
CA PHE A 25 -3.31 13.52 8.57
C PHE A 25 -4.19 12.31 8.94
N LEU A 26 -4.04 11.78 10.16
CA LEU A 26 -4.87 10.68 10.65
C LEU A 26 -6.35 11.07 10.74
N ALA A 27 -6.65 12.31 11.16
CA ALA A 27 -8.00 12.84 11.18
C ALA A 27 -8.59 12.92 9.76
N PHE A 28 -7.82 13.36 8.76
CA PHE A 28 -8.27 13.39 7.36
C PHE A 28 -8.47 12.00 6.75
N LEU A 29 -7.66 11.01 7.13
CA LEU A 29 -7.93 9.61 6.75
C LEU A 29 -9.26 9.12 7.33
N LYS A 30 -9.62 9.57 8.52
CA LYS A 30 -10.84 9.19 9.25
C LYS A 30 -12.04 10.11 8.99
N ASP A 31 -11.90 11.09 8.11
CA ASP A 31 -12.92 12.10 7.85
C ASP A 31 -14.21 11.48 7.30
N GLU A 32 -15.37 12.04 7.66
CA GLU A 32 -16.67 11.58 7.13
C GLU A 32 -16.81 11.87 5.63
N SER A 33 -16.09 12.89 5.12
CA SER A 33 -16.06 13.26 3.71
C SER A 33 -15.18 12.32 2.90
N ARG A 34 -15.81 11.55 2.02
CA ARG A 34 -15.11 10.70 1.03
C ARG A 34 -14.13 11.48 0.15
N ALA A 35 -14.41 12.74 -0.15
CA ALA A 35 -13.51 13.57 -0.93
C ALA A 35 -12.21 13.87 -0.17
N VAL A 36 -12.32 14.15 1.14
CA VAL A 36 -11.16 14.36 2.02
C VAL A 36 -10.36 13.06 2.18
N GLN A 37 -11.02 11.93 2.43
CA GLN A 37 -10.37 10.62 2.51
C GLN A 37 -9.64 10.30 1.20
N SER A 38 -10.32 10.43 0.07
CA SER A 38 -9.75 10.09 -1.26
C SER A 38 -8.55 10.94 -1.60
N HIS A 39 -8.59 12.24 -1.32
CA HIS A 39 -7.45 13.13 -1.58
C HIS A 39 -6.28 12.84 -0.63
N THR A 40 -6.57 12.52 0.63
CA THR A 40 -5.54 12.14 1.61
C THR A 40 -4.85 10.84 1.21
N VAL A 41 -5.62 9.84 0.80
CA VAL A 41 -5.11 8.54 0.33
C VAL A 41 -4.23 8.70 -0.91
N GLN A 42 -4.61 9.56 -1.86
CA GLN A 42 -3.81 9.80 -3.07
C GLN A 42 -2.37 10.27 -2.78
N HIS A 43 -2.13 10.84 -1.60
CA HIS A 43 -0.82 11.33 -1.16
C HIS A 43 -0.25 10.54 0.03
N LEU A 44 -0.79 9.36 0.33
CA LEU A 44 -0.46 8.54 1.50
C LEU A 44 1.05 8.28 1.63
N GLY A 45 1.69 7.80 0.57
CA GLY A 45 3.11 7.45 0.59
C GLY A 45 4.01 8.65 0.88
N SER A 46 3.75 9.76 0.17
CA SER A 46 4.48 11.02 0.35
C SER A 46 4.27 11.64 1.73
N LEU A 47 3.05 11.57 2.28
CA LEU A 47 2.77 12.06 3.63
C LEU A 47 3.52 11.24 4.68
N LEU A 48 3.39 9.91 4.63
CA LEU A 48 4.07 9.01 5.57
C LEU A 48 5.59 9.17 5.52
N SER A 49 6.20 9.27 4.33
CA SER A 49 7.65 9.44 4.19
C SER A 49 8.18 10.74 4.83
N ASN A 50 7.34 11.74 5.04
CA ASN A 50 7.70 12.99 5.70
C ASN A 50 7.54 12.97 7.22
N PHE A 51 6.79 11.99 7.76
CA PHE A 51 6.52 11.86 9.19
C PHE A 51 7.48 10.92 9.91
N PRO A 52 7.78 11.17 11.20
CA PRO A 52 8.53 10.23 12.03
C PRO A 52 7.89 8.82 12.03
N ARG A 53 8.72 7.77 12.05
CA ARG A 53 8.27 6.37 11.98
C ARG A 53 7.21 5.99 13.01
N HIS A 54 7.31 6.55 14.22
CA HIS A 54 6.36 6.26 15.29
C HIS A 54 4.92 6.76 14.99
N CYS A 55 4.76 7.72 14.08
CA CYS A 55 3.46 8.24 13.66
C CYS A 55 2.76 7.38 12.60
N TRP A 56 3.44 6.39 12.02
CA TRP A 56 2.91 5.60 10.90
C TRP A 56 1.84 4.60 11.35
N ASP A 57 2.08 3.94 12.48
CA ASP A 57 1.27 2.81 12.97
C ASP A 57 -0.24 3.14 13.04
N PRO A 58 -0.69 4.27 13.62
CA PRO A 58 -2.11 4.61 13.65
C PRO A 58 -2.76 4.74 12.27
N ALA A 59 -2.04 5.30 11.30
CA ALA A 59 -2.53 5.49 9.94
C ALA A 59 -2.57 4.17 9.18
N LEU A 60 -1.51 3.36 9.28
CA LEU A 60 -1.42 2.07 8.62
C LEU A 60 -2.46 1.06 9.13
N ARG A 61 -2.69 1.02 10.45
CA ARG A 61 -3.77 0.20 11.04
C ARG A 61 -5.17 0.59 10.56
N TYR A 62 -5.34 1.81 10.07
CA TYR A 62 -6.62 2.28 9.56
C TYR A 62 -6.85 1.91 8.08
N LEU A 63 -5.81 1.64 7.29
CA LEU A 63 -5.94 1.36 5.85
C LEU A 63 -6.91 0.22 5.50
N PRO A 64 -6.95 -0.92 6.23
CA PRO A 64 -7.94 -1.98 5.95
C PRO A 64 -9.40 -1.51 6.06
N SER A 65 -9.70 -0.46 6.82
CA SER A 65 -11.06 0.10 6.86
C SER A 65 -11.44 0.83 5.56
N LEU A 66 -10.45 1.32 4.82
CA LEU A 66 -10.63 2.04 3.56
C LEU A 66 -10.80 1.10 2.36
N THR A 67 -10.45 -0.19 2.51
CA THR A 67 -10.66 -1.22 1.49
C THR A 67 -12.09 -1.78 1.50
N VAL A 68 -12.84 -1.55 2.59
CA VAL A 68 -14.22 -2.03 2.75
C VAL A 68 -15.12 -1.40 1.69
N GLN A 69 -15.92 -2.24 1.04
CA GLN A 69 -16.89 -1.82 0.04
C GLN A 69 -18.01 -1.03 0.70
N ASP A 70 -18.37 0.15 0.16
CA ASP A 70 -19.57 0.85 0.57
C ASP A 70 -20.76 0.59 -0.37
N GLY A 71 -21.88 0.20 0.23
CA GLY A 71 -23.15 0.02 -0.45
C GLY A 71 -23.15 -1.05 -1.53
N GLN A 72 -24.19 -1.02 -2.38
CA GLN A 72 -24.42 -2.03 -3.41
C GLN A 72 -23.54 -1.83 -4.67
N ASN A 73 -22.94 -0.65 -4.85
CA ASN A 73 -22.26 -0.27 -6.08
C ASN A 73 -20.73 -0.10 -5.93
N CYS A 74 -20.15 -0.48 -4.80
CA CYS A 74 -18.73 -0.25 -4.53
C CYS A 74 -18.31 1.22 -4.78
N SER A 75 -19.10 2.20 -4.34
CA SER A 75 -18.95 3.60 -4.73
C SER A 75 -17.57 4.19 -4.43
N ASN A 76 -16.87 3.68 -3.42
CA ASN A 76 -15.51 4.07 -3.05
C ASN A 76 -14.39 3.40 -3.86
N TRP A 77 -14.67 2.67 -4.95
CA TRP A 77 -13.63 1.95 -5.71
C TRP A 77 -12.48 2.84 -6.21
N ARG A 78 -12.75 4.11 -6.54
CA ARG A 78 -11.70 5.07 -6.94
C ARG A 78 -10.71 5.36 -5.82
N MET A 79 -11.21 5.50 -4.59
CA MET A 79 -10.36 5.65 -3.42
C MET A 79 -9.51 4.39 -3.19
N ARG A 80 -10.08 3.20 -3.45
CA ARG A 80 -9.33 1.93 -3.38
C ARG A 80 -8.27 1.80 -4.47
N CYS A 81 -8.52 2.31 -5.68
CA CYS A 81 -7.47 2.47 -6.70
C CYS A 81 -6.35 3.39 -6.20
N PHE A 82 -6.69 4.58 -5.67
CA PHE A 82 -5.67 5.46 -5.09
C PHE A 82 -4.90 4.78 -3.97
N LEU A 83 -5.56 4.00 -3.11
CA LEU A 83 -4.89 3.25 -2.05
C LEU A 83 -3.93 2.19 -2.61
N SER A 84 -4.36 1.44 -3.63
CA SER A 84 -3.50 0.47 -4.33
C SER A 84 -2.23 1.15 -4.85
N GLN A 85 -2.38 2.28 -5.55
CA GLN A 85 -1.30 3.07 -6.15
C GLN A 85 -0.31 3.70 -5.15
N GLN A 86 -0.49 3.47 -3.85
CA GLN A 86 0.42 3.96 -2.82
C GLN A 86 1.20 2.83 -2.14
N LEU A 87 0.86 1.56 -2.41
CA LEU A 87 1.45 0.42 -1.70
C LEU A 87 2.97 0.38 -1.90
N SER A 88 3.47 0.46 -3.12
CA SER A 88 4.92 0.40 -3.38
C SER A 88 5.68 1.57 -2.75
N THR A 89 5.11 2.77 -2.78
CA THR A 89 5.73 3.99 -2.21
C THR A 89 5.81 3.90 -0.68
N VAL A 90 4.73 3.43 -0.03
CA VAL A 90 4.72 3.20 1.42
C VAL A 90 5.72 2.11 1.80
N ALA A 91 5.78 1.03 1.01
CA ALA A 91 6.70 -0.07 1.23
C ALA A 91 8.16 0.34 1.10
N ALA A 92 8.51 1.10 0.07
CA ALA A 92 9.88 1.59 -0.15
C ALA A 92 10.38 2.52 0.96
N SER A 93 9.47 3.22 1.63
CA SER A 93 9.77 4.10 2.76
C SER A 93 9.63 3.40 4.12
N GLY A 94 9.16 2.15 4.12
CA GLY A 94 8.89 1.32 5.29
C GLY A 94 9.96 0.27 5.56
N ASP A 95 10.12 -0.13 6.82
CA ASP A 95 10.81 -1.39 7.13
C ASP A 95 9.92 -2.60 6.79
N VAL A 96 10.56 -3.76 6.59
CA VAL A 96 9.86 -4.98 6.14
C VAL A 96 8.79 -5.47 7.13
N THR A 97 8.99 -5.22 8.43
CA THR A 97 8.03 -5.58 9.48
C THR A 97 6.77 -4.75 9.34
N CYS A 98 6.90 -3.44 9.18
CA CYS A 98 5.81 -2.50 8.93
C CYS A 98 5.00 -2.88 7.68
N VAL A 99 5.70 -3.26 6.60
CA VAL A 99 5.07 -3.75 5.35
C VAL A 99 4.27 -5.02 5.61
N ALA A 100 4.85 -6.00 6.30
CA ALA A 100 4.19 -7.27 6.53
C ALA A 100 3.02 -7.20 7.52
N GLU A 101 3.14 -6.41 8.59
CA GLU A 101 2.12 -6.32 9.64
C GLU A 101 0.89 -5.51 9.21
N HIS A 102 1.10 -4.43 8.45
CA HIS A 102 0.02 -3.49 8.16
C HIS A 102 -0.33 -3.36 6.68
N LEU A 103 0.68 -3.36 5.81
CA LEU A 103 0.46 -3.10 4.40
C LEU A 103 0.01 -4.35 3.64
N LEU A 104 0.58 -5.51 3.95
CA LEU A 104 0.25 -6.78 3.31
C LEU A 104 -1.23 -7.16 3.44
N PRO A 105 -1.87 -7.12 4.63
CA PRO A 105 -3.29 -7.43 4.74
C PRO A 105 -4.15 -6.54 3.83
N CYS A 106 -3.80 -5.25 3.72
CA CYS A 106 -4.46 -4.29 2.85
C CYS A 106 -4.25 -4.65 1.36
N ALA A 107 -3.00 -4.91 0.96
CA ALA A 107 -2.66 -5.31 -0.41
C ALA A 107 -3.41 -6.59 -0.84
N LEU A 108 -3.45 -7.60 0.03
CA LEU A 108 -4.19 -8.84 -0.22
C LEU A 108 -5.70 -8.67 -0.34
N GLN A 109 -6.29 -7.70 0.36
CA GLN A 109 -7.70 -7.35 0.20
C GLN A 109 -7.93 -6.68 -1.16
N LEU A 110 -7.05 -5.76 -1.57
CA LEU A 110 -7.13 -5.07 -2.86
C LEU A 110 -6.91 -6.01 -4.05
N CYS A 111 -6.05 -7.02 -3.92
CA CYS A 111 -5.90 -8.08 -4.92
C CYS A 111 -7.18 -8.92 -5.11
N ARG A 112 -8.06 -8.96 -4.10
CA ARG A 112 -9.36 -9.67 -4.14
C ARG A 112 -10.53 -8.73 -4.41
N ASP A 113 -10.27 -7.48 -4.80
CA ASP A 113 -11.31 -6.48 -4.98
C ASP A 113 -12.31 -6.92 -6.07
N PRO A 114 -13.63 -6.67 -5.91
CA PRO A 114 -14.61 -6.97 -6.95
C PRO A 114 -14.39 -6.18 -8.24
N VAL A 115 -13.81 -4.98 -8.16
CA VAL A 115 -13.57 -4.08 -9.29
C VAL A 115 -12.23 -4.41 -9.93
N ALA A 116 -12.25 -4.76 -11.22
CA ALA A 116 -11.06 -5.16 -11.96
C ALA A 116 -9.97 -4.07 -12.02
N ALA A 117 -10.35 -2.80 -12.08
CA ALA A 117 -9.40 -1.68 -12.05
C ALA A 117 -8.58 -1.64 -10.75
N VAL A 118 -9.23 -1.86 -9.60
CA VAL A 118 -8.55 -1.90 -8.30
C VAL A 118 -7.58 -3.07 -8.23
N ARG A 119 -7.99 -4.25 -8.73
CA ARG A 119 -7.12 -5.43 -8.79
C ARG A 119 -5.91 -5.23 -9.70
N LYS A 120 -6.08 -4.53 -10.83
CA LYS A 120 -4.99 -4.24 -11.76
C LYS A 120 -3.96 -3.32 -11.10
N ASP A 121 -4.41 -2.25 -10.45
CA ASP A 121 -3.52 -1.35 -9.71
C ASP A 121 -2.83 -2.10 -8.56
N ALA A 122 -3.55 -2.94 -7.83
CA ALA A 122 -2.98 -3.75 -6.76
C ALA A 122 -1.94 -4.75 -7.26
N ALA A 123 -2.20 -5.41 -8.40
CA ALA A 123 -1.28 -6.37 -8.99
C ALA A 123 0.03 -5.71 -9.43
N GLN A 124 -0.06 -4.53 -10.04
CA GLN A 124 1.09 -3.70 -10.40
C GLN A 124 1.94 -3.40 -9.16
N GLU A 125 1.33 -2.81 -8.14
CA GLU A 125 2.05 -2.31 -6.98
C GLU A 125 2.63 -3.42 -6.10
N VAL A 126 1.91 -4.53 -5.93
CA VAL A 126 2.43 -5.72 -5.25
C VAL A 126 3.55 -6.39 -6.04
N GLY A 127 3.44 -6.43 -7.38
CA GLY A 127 4.50 -6.91 -8.25
C GLY A 127 5.77 -6.08 -8.13
N ASP A 128 5.65 -4.75 -8.10
CA ASP A 128 6.78 -3.84 -7.92
C ASP A 128 7.45 -4.01 -6.54
N MET A 129 6.66 -4.18 -5.47
CA MET A 129 7.16 -4.50 -4.13
C MET A 129 7.95 -5.82 -4.12
N LEU A 130 7.42 -6.87 -4.76
CA LEU A 130 8.09 -8.16 -4.85
C LEU A 130 9.37 -8.09 -5.69
N ALA A 131 9.34 -7.40 -6.82
CA ALA A 131 10.51 -7.21 -7.69
C ALA A 131 11.63 -6.45 -6.96
N ALA A 132 11.29 -5.43 -6.16
CA ALA A 132 12.25 -4.74 -5.30
C ALA A 132 12.84 -5.68 -4.25
N LEU A 133 12.00 -6.48 -3.58
CA LEU A 133 12.46 -7.43 -2.56
C LEU A 133 13.36 -8.54 -3.14
N CYS A 134 13.05 -9.05 -4.35
CA CYS A 134 13.88 -10.03 -5.05
C CYS A 134 15.29 -9.53 -5.37
N LYS A 135 15.47 -8.21 -5.51
CA LYS A 135 16.77 -7.57 -5.75
C LYS A 135 17.58 -7.36 -4.47
N ASP A 136 16.97 -7.53 -3.29
CA ASP A 136 17.61 -7.36 -1.99
C ASP A 136 17.79 -8.70 -1.24
N GLU A 137 18.81 -9.46 -1.65
CA GLU A 137 19.15 -10.72 -0.98
C GLU A 137 19.46 -10.56 0.51
N ASN A 138 19.96 -9.39 0.92
CA ASN A 138 20.32 -9.15 2.31
C ASN A 138 19.06 -9.02 3.17
N GLU A 139 18.05 -8.29 2.69
CA GLU A 139 16.75 -8.15 3.35
C GLU A 139 16.04 -9.51 3.48
N ILE A 140 16.09 -10.33 2.42
CA ILE A 140 15.56 -11.71 2.44
C ILE A 140 16.22 -12.57 3.52
N LYS A 141 17.55 -12.48 3.65
CA LYS A 141 18.32 -13.24 4.66
C LYS A 141 18.13 -12.69 6.07
N ALA A 142 17.95 -11.38 6.21
CA ALA A 142 17.75 -10.72 7.50
C ALA A 142 16.36 -10.99 8.07
N ASN A 143 15.33 -11.05 7.22
CA ASN A 143 13.92 -11.13 7.64
C ASN A 143 13.15 -12.32 7.05
N PRO A 144 13.67 -13.56 7.09
CA PRO A 144 13.05 -14.72 6.45
C PRO A 144 11.69 -15.08 7.06
N ASP A 145 11.52 -14.86 8.38
CA ASP A 145 10.30 -15.17 9.12
C ASP A 145 9.16 -14.20 8.80
N VAL A 146 9.47 -13.05 8.20
CA VAL A 146 8.49 -12.04 7.76
C VAL A 146 8.18 -12.23 6.27
N ILE A 147 9.23 -12.40 5.46
CA ILE A 147 9.14 -12.47 4.00
C ILE A 147 8.53 -13.79 3.50
N ARG A 148 8.85 -14.93 4.13
CA ARG A 148 8.28 -16.22 3.71
C ARG A 148 6.77 -16.29 3.93
N PRO A 149 6.20 -15.91 5.08
CA PRO A 149 4.75 -15.81 5.22
C PRO A 149 4.13 -14.81 4.25
N PHE A 150 4.76 -13.65 4.02
CA PHE A 150 4.30 -12.65 3.06
C PHE A 150 4.14 -13.23 1.65
N THR A 151 5.19 -13.84 1.11
CA THR A 151 5.16 -14.51 -0.21
C THR A 151 4.22 -15.71 -0.22
N GLY A 152 4.14 -16.48 0.87
CA GLY A 152 3.22 -17.60 1.02
C GLY A 152 1.74 -17.20 0.95
N GLN A 153 1.37 -16.07 1.56
CA GLN A 153 0.01 -15.54 1.49
C GLN A 153 -0.32 -15.02 0.08
N LEU A 154 0.62 -14.40 -0.62
CA LEU A 154 0.43 -14.02 -2.03
C LEU A 154 0.25 -15.26 -2.92
N CYS A 155 1.08 -16.29 -2.72
CA CYS A 155 0.93 -17.57 -3.41
C CYS A 155 -0.42 -18.26 -3.15
N SER A 156 -1.11 -17.96 -2.04
CA SER A 156 -2.44 -18.52 -1.79
C SER A 156 -3.47 -18.10 -2.85
N LEU A 157 -3.32 -16.90 -3.44
CA LEU A 157 -4.19 -16.39 -4.52
C LEU A 157 -4.23 -17.35 -5.72
N SER A 158 -3.10 -17.99 -6.03
CA SER A 158 -2.99 -18.98 -7.13
C SER A 158 -3.81 -20.25 -6.90
N LYS A 159 -4.17 -20.54 -5.65
CA LYS A 159 -4.85 -21.79 -5.23
C LYS A 159 -6.33 -21.57 -4.91
N GLU A 160 -6.81 -20.33 -4.93
CA GLU A 160 -8.20 -20.04 -4.62
C GLU A 160 -9.13 -20.61 -5.69
N ALA A 161 -10.31 -21.06 -5.28
CA ALA A 161 -11.34 -21.56 -6.21
C ALA A 161 -11.79 -20.47 -7.20
N ASN A 162 -11.74 -19.20 -6.78
CA ASN A 162 -12.07 -18.06 -7.61
C ASN A 162 -11.01 -17.85 -8.70
N HIS A 163 -11.42 -17.93 -9.97
CA HIS A 163 -10.54 -17.69 -11.11
C HIS A 163 -9.98 -16.27 -11.14
N ILE A 164 -10.70 -15.29 -10.60
CA ILE A 164 -10.26 -13.90 -10.54
C ILE A 164 -9.01 -13.77 -9.67
N SER A 165 -8.98 -14.40 -8.50
CA SER A 165 -7.81 -14.38 -7.61
C SER A 165 -6.59 -15.01 -8.28
N ARG A 166 -6.79 -16.11 -9.01
CA ARG A 166 -5.71 -16.77 -9.78
C ARG A 166 -5.21 -15.89 -10.91
N GLN A 167 -6.10 -15.18 -11.60
CA GLN A 167 -5.74 -14.21 -12.63
C GLN A 167 -4.91 -13.07 -12.02
N THR A 168 -5.35 -12.48 -10.91
CA THR A 168 -4.59 -11.42 -10.23
C THR A 168 -3.22 -11.89 -9.77
N PHE A 169 -3.09 -13.15 -9.31
CA PHE A 169 -1.77 -13.73 -9.03
C PHE A 169 -0.89 -13.80 -10.29
N ALA A 170 -1.45 -14.23 -11.43
CA ALA A 170 -0.71 -14.27 -12.69
C ALA A 170 -0.28 -12.87 -13.14
N ASP A 171 -1.14 -11.86 -12.95
CA ASP A 171 -0.83 -10.45 -13.25
C ASP A 171 0.34 -9.95 -12.37
N ILE A 172 0.34 -10.26 -11.06
CA ILE A 172 1.46 -9.95 -10.15
C ILE A 172 2.76 -10.60 -10.65
N CYS A 173 2.72 -11.88 -11.01
CA CYS A 173 3.89 -12.57 -11.56
C CYS A 173 4.37 -11.93 -12.86
N GLY A 174 3.46 -11.49 -13.73
CA GLY A 174 3.80 -10.80 -14.97
C GLY A 174 4.57 -9.50 -14.72
N VAL A 175 4.20 -8.74 -13.69
CA VAL A 175 4.90 -7.52 -13.29
C VAL A 175 6.31 -7.83 -12.79
N VAL A 176 6.45 -8.83 -11.91
CA VAL A 176 7.75 -9.27 -11.38
C VAL A 176 8.70 -9.67 -12.52
N LEU A 177 8.23 -10.52 -13.45
CA LEU A 177 9.03 -11.00 -14.58
C LEU A 177 9.41 -9.88 -15.55
N SER A 178 8.51 -8.91 -15.77
CA SER A 178 8.79 -7.77 -16.65
C SER A 178 9.84 -6.82 -16.07
N SER A 179 9.93 -6.77 -14.74
CA SER A 179 10.90 -5.96 -13.99
C SER A 179 12.30 -6.56 -13.95
N GLU A 180 12.45 -7.83 -14.34
CA GLU A 180 13.72 -8.54 -14.52
C GLU A 180 14.26 -8.37 -15.95
N GLY A 181 13.38 -8.40 -16.97
CA GLY A 181 13.77 -8.29 -18.37
C GLY A 181 14.30 -6.92 -18.82
N THR A 182 14.18 -5.87 -18.00
CA THR A 182 14.67 -4.52 -18.32
C THR A 182 16.17 -4.32 -18.06
N LEU A 183 16.87 -5.38 -17.64
CA LEU A 183 18.31 -5.36 -17.31
C LEU A 183 19.19 -5.99 -18.43
N GLU A 184 18.59 -6.48 -19.52
CA GLU A 184 19.31 -7.11 -20.64
C GLU A 184 19.34 -6.27 -21.94
N GLU A 185 18.88 -5.01 -21.91
CA GLU A 185 19.03 -4.03 -23.01
C GLU A 185 19.92 -2.85 -22.59
#